data_AF-A0A538I1T5-F1
#
_entry.id   AF-A0A538I1T5-F1
#
_cell.length_a   1.000
_cell.length_b   1.000
_cell.length_c   1.000
_cell.angle_alpha   90.00
_cell.angle_beta   90.00
_cell.angle_gamma   90.00
#
_symmetry.space_group_name_H-M   'P 1'
#
loop_
_entity.id
_entity.type
_entity.pdbx_description
1 polymer ?
#
loop_
_entity_poly.entity_id
_entity_poly.type
_entity_poly.pdbx_seq_one_letter_code
_entity_poly.pdbx_strand_id
1 'polypeptide(L)'
;MREIPRSQADPEVEGGREVVFRAYRGVGTPRFANRIEFECAKILDFYGVPWQYEPHQFVLERDQQGRVTSAFTPDFYLPDQELYVEVTVMKQSLVTRKNRKLRQLREQYPDVKVKLFYRRDIERLAHRYQLKLAS
;
A
#
# COMPACT_ATOMS: atom_id res chain seq x y z
N MET A 1 31.35 -5.92 -1.91
CA MET A 1 30.28 -4.92 -1.66
C MET A 1 30.11 -4.12 -2.94
N ARG A 2 28.99 -4.26 -3.65
CA ARG A 2 28.61 -3.34 -4.73
C ARG A 2 27.38 -2.60 -4.24
N GLU A 3 27.55 -1.31 -3.97
CA GLU A 3 26.44 -0.40 -3.71
C GLU A 3 25.62 -0.31 -5.01
N ILE A 4 24.35 -0.69 -4.92
CA ILE A 4 23.38 -0.45 -5.99
C ILE A 4 23.00 1.03 -5.87
N PRO A 5 23.16 1.86 -6.92
CA PRO A 5 22.80 3.27 -6.82
C PRO A 5 21.28 3.37 -6.63
N ARG A 6 20.85 4.07 -5.57
CA ARG A 6 19.46 4.50 -5.40
C ARG A 6 19.14 5.44 -6.56
N SER A 7 18.46 4.92 -7.57
CA SER A 7 17.95 5.71 -8.68
C SER A 7 17.07 6.84 -8.13
N GLN A 8 17.42 8.08 -8.44
CA GLN A 8 16.54 9.22 -8.29
C GLN A 8 15.42 9.05 -9.34
N ALA A 9 14.32 8.38 -8.98
CA ALA A 9 13.13 8.29 -9.82
C ALA A 9 12.36 9.63 -9.79
N ASP A 10 12.33 10.33 -10.91
CA ASP A 10 11.56 11.56 -11.08
C ASP A 10 10.07 11.40 -10.71
N PRO A 11 9.37 12.48 -10.33
CA PRO A 11 7.92 12.44 -10.09
C PRO A 11 7.18 11.84 -11.30
N GLU A 12 6.16 11.03 -11.05
CA GLU A 12 5.37 10.42 -12.12
C GLU A 12 4.60 11.52 -12.88
N VAL A 13 4.99 11.73 -14.14
CA VAL A 13 4.45 12.78 -15.01
C VAL A 13 3.41 12.16 -15.95
N GLU A 14 2.14 12.57 -15.84
CA GLU A 14 1.07 12.13 -16.74
C GLU A 14 0.65 13.30 -17.63
N GLY A 15 0.80 13.16 -18.95
CA GLY A 15 0.45 14.22 -19.91
C GLY A 15 1.26 15.52 -19.78
N GLY A 16 2.46 15.47 -19.19
CA GLY A 16 3.34 16.64 -19.02
C GLY A 16 3.04 17.51 -17.79
N ARG A 17 2.17 17.04 -16.87
CA ARG A 17 1.92 17.70 -15.58
C ARG A 17 2.24 16.75 -14.43
N GLU A 18 2.83 17.30 -13.38
CA GLU A 18 3.06 16.59 -12.11
C GLU A 18 1.72 16.24 -11.47
N VAL A 19 1.54 14.97 -11.10
CA VAL A 19 0.32 14.52 -10.43
C VAL A 19 0.38 14.91 -8.96
N VAL A 20 -0.50 15.81 -8.54
CA VAL A 20 -0.63 16.25 -7.14
C VAL A 20 -1.78 15.48 -6.50
N PHE A 21 -1.46 14.66 -5.51
CA PHE A 21 -2.43 13.91 -4.72
C PHE A 21 -2.95 14.73 -3.54
N ARG A 22 -4.24 15.07 -3.53
CA ARG A 22 -4.87 15.96 -2.54
C ARG A 22 -5.23 15.27 -1.23
N ALA A 23 -5.51 13.97 -1.28
CA ALA A 23 -5.86 13.15 -0.13
C ALA A 23 -4.64 12.39 0.44
N TYR A 24 -3.47 12.52 -0.18
CA TYR A 24 -2.24 11.94 0.34
C TYR A 24 -1.83 12.59 1.67
N ARG A 25 -1.54 11.76 2.67
CA ARG A 25 -1.18 12.14 4.05
C ARG A 25 0.22 11.67 4.46
N GLY A 26 1.04 11.23 3.52
CA GLY A 26 2.43 10.84 3.79
C GLY A 26 3.39 12.01 3.64
N VAL A 27 4.68 11.73 3.78
CA VAL A 27 5.75 12.73 3.68
C VAL A 27 6.35 12.71 2.27
N GLY A 28 6.51 13.88 1.67
CA GLY A 28 7.09 14.04 0.32
C GLY A 28 6.18 13.53 -0.80
N THR A 29 6.71 13.43 -2.02
CA THR A 29 5.97 12.86 -3.16
C THR A 29 6.08 11.33 -3.13
N PRO A 30 4.96 10.57 -3.14
CA PRO A 30 5.00 9.12 -3.13
C PRO A 30 5.65 8.60 -4.42
N ARG A 31 6.46 7.55 -4.30
CA ARG A 31 7.14 6.87 -5.42
C ARG A 31 6.64 5.45 -5.54
N PHE A 32 5.76 5.20 -6.49
CA PHE A 32 5.11 3.90 -6.63
C PHE A 32 6.05 2.85 -7.24
N ALA A 33 6.00 1.63 -6.72
CA ALA A 33 6.81 0.51 -7.22
C ALA A 33 6.32 0.00 -8.58
N ASN A 34 5.05 0.21 -8.90
CA ASN A 34 4.47 -0.15 -10.19
C ASN A 34 3.23 0.70 -10.52
N ARG A 35 2.83 0.64 -11.81
CA ARG A 35 1.68 1.38 -12.32
C ARG A 35 0.36 1.05 -11.61
N ILE A 36 0.16 -0.17 -11.11
CA ILE A 36 -1.12 -0.53 -10.49
C ILE A 36 -1.31 0.21 -9.17
N GLU A 37 -0.25 0.33 -8.38
CA GLU A 37 -0.27 1.12 -7.14
C GLU A 37 -0.53 2.60 -7.45
N PHE A 38 0.14 3.18 -8.46
CA PHE A 38 -0.13 4.55 -8.90
C PHE A 38 -1.60 4.76 -9.30
N GLU A 39 -2.17 3.87 -10.10
CA GLU A 39 -3.59 3.95 -10.49
C GLU A 39 -4.53 3.79 -9.28
N CYS A 40 -4.16 2.96 -8.29
CA CYS A 40 -4.92 2.83 -7.05
C CYS A 40 -4.85 4.11 -6.19
N ALA A 41 -3.70 4.76 -6.11
CA ALA A 41 -3.55 6.06 -5.46
C ALA A 41 -4.45 7.11 -6.13
N LYS A 42 -4.49 7.16 -7.47
CA LYS A 42 -5.40 8.05 -8.21
C LYS A 42 -6.86 7.79 -7.87
N ILE A 43 -7.27 6.53 -7.72
CA ILE A 43 -8.64 6.18 -7.33
C ILE A 43 -8.96 6.69 -5.92
N LEU A 44 -8.09 6.40 -4.94
CA LEU A 44 -8.28 6.86 -3.56
C LEU A 44 -8.35 8.39 -3.49
N ASP A 45 -7.46 9.07 -4.21
CA ASP A 45 -7.39 10.52 -4.27
C ASP A 45 -8.62 11.16 -4.94
N PHE A 46 -9.07 10.59 -6.06
CA PHE A 46 -10.26 11.02 -6.78
C PHE A 46 -11.51 10.98 -5.89
N TYR A 47 -11.64 9.93 -5.06
CA TYR A 47 -12.74 9.79 -4.11
C TYR A 47 -12.48 10.50 -2.77
N GLY A 48 -11.38 11.24 -2.62
CA GLY A 48 -11.07 12.00 -1.41
C GLY A 48 -10.78 11.17 -0.17
N VAL A 49 -10.51 9.86 -0.32
CA VAL A 49 -10.20 8.97 0.80
C VAL A 49 -8.78 9.25 1.28
N PRO A 50 -8.53 9.68 2.53
CA PRO A 50 -7.16 9.92 3.00
C PRO A 50 -6.31 8.65 2.93
N TRP A 51 -5.06 8.79 2.49
CA TRP A 51 -4.18 7.63 2.28
C TRP A 51 -2.69 7.96 2.46
N GLN A 52 -1.90 6.95 2.80
CA GLN A 52 -0.44 6.99 2.87
C GLN A 52 0.15 5.82 2.09
N TYR A 53 1.33 6.00 1.50
CA TYR A 53 2.03 4.98 0.71
C TYR A 53 3.16 4.35 1.53
N GLU A 54 3.15 3.03 1.66
CA GLU A 54 4.13 2.23 2.42
C GLU A 54 4.57 2.84 3.78
N PRO A 55 3.67 3.39 4.63
CA PRO A 55 4.12 4.14 5.82
C PRO A 55 4.70 3.27 6.92
N HIS A 56 4.39 1.97 6.92
CA HIS A 56 4.73 1.05 8.01
C HIS A 56 5.24 -0.29 7.48
N GLN A 57 6.32 -0.78 8.07
CA GLN A 57 6.88 -2.10 7.80
C GLN A 57 6.78 -2.99 9.05
N PHE A 58 6.26 -4.19 8.87
CA PHE A 58 6.10 -5.19 9.92
C PHE A 58 7.14 -6.29 9.75
N VAL A 59 7.93 -6.53 10.80
CA VAL A 59 8.88 -7.66 10.83
C VAL A 59 8.09 -8.93 11.14
N LEU A 60 8.23 -9.96 10.31
CA LEU A 60 7.53 -11.23 10.45
C LEU A 60 8.45 -12.36 10.91
N GLU A 61 9.73 -12.32 10.56
CA GLU A 61 10.70 -13.35 10.96
C GLU A 61 12.08 -12.72 11.22
N ARG A 62 12.80 -13.33 12.18
CA ARG A 62 14.20 -13.02 12.47
C ARG A 62 15.00 -14.32 12.55
N ASP A 63 16.28 -14.26 12.16
CA ASP A 63 17.20 -15.36 12.38
C ASP A 63 17.68 -15.45 13.84
N GLN A 64 18.52 -16.46 14.13
CA GLN A 64 19.09 -16.69 15.46
C GLN A 64 19.97 -15.52 15.95
N GLN A 65 20.46 -14.68 15.04
CA GLN A 65 21.26 -13.49 15.33
C GLN A 65 20.38 -12.23 15.43
N GLY A 66 19.06 -12.36 15.35
CA GLY A 66 18.09 -11.26 15.45
C GLY A 66 17.92 -10.45 14.16
N ARG A 67 18.55 -10.84 13.05
CA ARG A 67 18.44 -10.13 11.76
C ARG A 67 17.09 -10.41 11.12
N VAL A 68 16.46 -9.39 10.54
CA VAL A 68 15.18 -9.52 9.84
C VAL A 68 15.35 -10.38 8.59
N THR A 69 14.67 -11.53 8.55
CA THR A 69 14.67 -12.45 7.40
C THR A 69 13.40 -12.32 6.56
N SER A 70 12.30 -11.87 7.16
CA SER A 70 11.04 -11.62 6.47
C SER A 70 10.35 -10.39 7.07
N ALA A 71 9.90 -9.51 6.20
CA ALA A 71 9.07 -8.37 6.55
C ALA A 71 7.91 -8.22 5.55
N PHE A 72 6.90 -7.47 5.96
CA PHE A 72 5.74 -7.13 5.17
C PHE A 72 5.46 -5.63 5.29
N THR A 73 5.43 -4.95 4.16
CA THR A 73 5.12 -3.53 4.05
C THR A 73 3.87 -3.44 3.19
N PRO A 74 2.70 -3.11 3.77
CA PRO A 74 1.49 -2.94 2.99
C PRO A 74 1.62 -1.75 2.03
N ASP A 75 1.10 -1.90 0.81
CA ASP A 75 1.18 -0.85 -0.21
C ASP A 75 0.57 0.48 0.27
N PHE A 76 -0.56 0.44 0.98
CA PHE A 76 -1.29 1.62 1.45
C PHE A 76 -1.77 1.51 2.90
N TYR A 77 -1.93 2.66 3.55
CA TYR A 77 -2.66 2.81 4.81
C TYR A 77 -3.72 3.89 4.69
N LEU A 78 -4.93 3.59 5.18
CA LEU A 78 -6.07 4.51 5.23
C LEU A 78 -6.28 4.94 6.69
N PRO A 79 -5.79 6.13 7.10
CA PRO A 79 -5.75 6.54 8.51
C PRO A 79 -7.13 6.62 9.16
N ASP A 80 -8.12 7.17 8.46
CA ASP A 80 -9.49 7.32 8.98
C ASP A 80 -10.18 5.97 9.29
N GLN A 81 -9.69 4.87 8.70
CA GLN A 81 -10.22 3.52 8.91
C GLN A 81 -9.27 2.63 9.71
N GLU A 82 -8.07 3.13 10.03
CA GLU A 82 -6.96 2.34 10.56
C GLU A 82 -6.74 1.04 9.78
N LEU A 83 -6.77 1.14 8.44
CA LEU A 83 -6.79 -0.02 7.54
C LEU A 83 -5.57 -0.02 6.62
N TYR A 84 -4.83 -1.13 6.64
CA TYR A 84 -3.79 -1.43 5.66
C TYR A 84 -4.39 -2.13 4.45
N VAL A 85 -3.94 -1.71 3.27
CA VAL A 85 -4.41 -2.20 1.98
C VAL A 85 -3.21 -2.69 1.20
N GLU A 86 -3.30 -3.95 0.77
CA GLU A 86 -2.34 -4.59 -0.11
C GLU A 86 -2.99 -4.77 -1.48
N VAL A 87 -2.43 -4.16 -2.51
CA VAL A 87 -2.91 -4.27 -3.89
C VAL A 87 -2.34 -5.52 -4.55
N THR A 88 -3.16 -6.19 -5.35
CA THR A 88 -2.72 -7.32 -6.16
C THR A 88 -3.38 -7.34 -7.53
N VAL A 89 -2.60 -7.76 -8.52
CA VAL A 89 -3.08 -8.10 -9.88
C VAL A 89 -3.05 -9.60 -10.17
N MET A 90 -2.60 -10.41 -9.21
CA MET A 90 -1.95 -11.68 -9.54
C MET A 90 -2.91 -12.88 -9.68
N LYS A 91 -2.48 -13.80 -10.56
CA LYS A 91 -2.95 -15.18 -10.71
C LYS A 91 -2.73 -15.99 -9.41
N GLN A 92 -3.57 -16.99 -9.18
CA GLN A 92 -3.73 -17.76 -7.94
C GLN A 92 -2.45 -18.30 -7.27
N SER A 93 -1.36 -18.54 -8.01
CA SER A 93 -0.11 -19.10 -7.48
C SER A 93 0.73 -18.13 -6.61
N LEU A 94 0.67 -16.83 -6.89
CA LEU A 94 1.43 -15.81 -6.15
C LEU A 94 0.71 -15.35 -4.86
N VAL A 95 -0.58 -15.66 -4.76
CA VAL A 95 -1.40 -15.47 -3.55
C VAL A 95 -0.85 -16.30 -2.39
N THR A 96 -0.19 -17.45 -2.62
CA THR A 96 0.31 -18.30 -1.53
C THR A 96 1.36 -17.64 -0.65
N ARG A 97 2.34 -16.93 -1.25
CA ARG A 97 3.39 -16.24 -0.49
C ARG A 97 2.84 -15.00 0.22
N LYS A 98 2.04 -14.18 -0.47
CA LYS A 98 1.34 -13.04 0.17
C LYS A 98 0.44 -13.51 1.30
N ASN A 99 -0.35 -14.57 1.10
CA ASN A 99 -1.21 -15.13 2.15
C ASN A 99 -0.43 -15.68 3.33
N ARG A 100 0.76 -16.28 3.11
CA ARG A 100 1.63 -16.69 4.22
C ARG A 100 2.04 -15.49 5.06
N LYS A 101 2.53 -14.42 4.42
CA LYS A 101 2.91 -13.18 5.13
C LYS A 101 1.72 -12.54 5.84
N LEU A 102 0.55 -12.50 5.21
CA LEU A 102 -0.68 -11.96 5.82
C LEU A 102 -1.15 -12.80 7.02
N ARG A 103 -1.01 -14.13 6.96
CA ARG A 103 -1.29 -14.99 8.12
C ARG A 103 -0.33 -14.72 9.26
N GLN A 104 0.98 -14.68 8.98
CA GLN A 104 2.00 -14.34 9.97
C GLN A 104 1.78 -12.95 10.57
N LEU A 105 1.40 -11.96 9.75
CA LEU A 105 1.06 -10.63 10.23
C LEU A 105 -0.11 -10.67 11.21
N ARG A 106 -1.19 -11.41 10.87
CA ARG A 106 -2.37 -11.53 11.74
C ARG A 106 -2.07 -12.28 13.03
N GLU A 107 -1.16 -13.25 12.99
CA GLU A 107 -0.71 -14.00 14.17
C GLU A 107 0.13 -13.12 15.11
N GLN A 108 1.04 -12.29 14.56
CA GLN A 108 1.97 -11.48 15.35
C GLN A 108 1.43 -10.09 15.72
N TYR A 109 0.55 -9.55 14.90
CA TYR A 109 -0.02 -8.20 15.02
C TYR A 109 -1.55 -8.27 14.89
N PRO A 110 -2.27 -8.83 15.88
CA PRO A 110 -3.70 -9.10 15.79
C PRO A 110 -4.55 -7.82 15.63
N ASP A 111 -4.06 -6.68 16.12
CA ASP A 111 -4.76 -5.39 16.02
C ASP A 111 -4.58 -4.72 14.64
N VAL A 112 -3.66 -5.23 13.82
CA VAL A 112 -3.39 -4.70 12.48
C VAL A 112 -4.45 -5.19 11.50
N LYS A 113 -5.36 -4.28 11.12
CA LYS A 113 -6.36 -4.53 10.09
C LYS A 113 -5.69 -4.45 8.72
N VAL A 114 -5.51 -5.59 8.05
CA VAL A 114 -4.99 -5.66 6.67
C VAL A 114 -5.95 -6.40 5.73
N LYS A 115 -6.12 -5.87 4.52
CA LYS A 115 -6.93 -6.47 3.47
C LYS A 115 -6.18 -6.49 2.13
N LEU A 116 -6.33 -7.61 1.42
CA LEU A 116 -5.85 -7.77 0.05
C LEU A 116 -6.95 -7.30 -0.90
N PHE A 117 -6.62 -6.39 -1.80
CA PHE A 117 -7.56 -5.76 -2.73
C PHE A 117 -7.08 -5.91 -4.17
N TYR A 118 -7.99 -6.26 -5.08
CA TYR A 118 -7.79 -5.99 -6.49
C TYR A 118 -8.16 -4.53 -6.78
N ARG A 119 -7.68 -3.97 -7.90
CA ARG A 119 -8.04 -2.61 -8.34
C ARG A 119 -9.56 -2.34 -8.26
N ARG A 120 -10.39 -3.28 -8.74
CA ARG A 120 -11.86 -3.16 -8.70
C ARG A 120 -12.41 -3.09 -7.27
N ASP A 121 -11.77 -3.77 -6.33
CA ASP A 121 -12.17 -3.72 -4.93
C ASP A 121 -11.78 -2.38 -4.31
N ILE A 122 -10.66 -1.76 -4.72
CA ILE A 122 -10.29 -0.38 -4.34
C ILE A 122 -11.31 0.62 -4.86
N GLU A 123 -11.72 0.51 -6.13
CA GLU A 123 -12.78 1.36 -6.70
C GLU A 123 -14.07 1.27 -5.88
N ARG A 124 -14.51 0.04 -5.52
CA ARG A 124 -15.69 -0.17 -4.67
C ARG A 124 -15.51 0.35 -3.25
N LEU A 125 -14.32 0.17 -2.68
CA LEU A 125 -13.96 0.62 -1.34
C LEU A 125 -14.05 2.14 -1.25
N ALA A 126 -13.39 2.82 -2.19
CA ALA A 126 -13.32 4.28 -2.25
C ALA A 126 -14.71 4.90 -2.42
N HIS A 127 -15.52 4.33 -3.32
CA HIS A 127 -16.92 4.74 -3.50
C HIS A 127 -17.76 4.55 -2.23
N ARG A 128 -17.58 3.44 -1.49
CA ARG A 128 -18.33 3.17 -0.25
C ARG A 128 -18.00 4.17 0.86
N TYR A 129 -16.73 4.56 0.99
CA TYR A 129 -16.33 5.50 2.04
C TYR A 129 -16.77 6.93 1.75
N GLN A 130 -16.82 7.35 0.48
CA GLN A 130 -17.36 8.66 0.11
C GLN A 130 -18.90 8.75 0.29
N LEU A 131 -19.63 7.63 0.16
CA LEU A 131 -21.08 7.60 0.38
C LEU A 131 -21.52 7.65 1.86
N LYS A 132 -20.58 7.53 2.82
CA LYS A 132 -20.91 7.59 4.26
C LYS A 132 -20.88 8.99 4.85
N LEU A 133 -20.54 10.02 4.08
CA LEU A 133 -20.48 11.41 4.54
C LEU A 133 -21.59 12.25 3.89
N ALA A 134 -22.81 11.97 4.32
CA ALA A 134 -23.91 12.93 4.44
C ALA A 134 -25.01 12.31 5.30
N SER A 135 -24.99 12.59 6.60
CA SER A 135 -26.19 12.77 7.43
C SER A 135 -25.94 13.97 8.33
#